data_AF-A0A4Y2REX6-F1
#
_entry.id   AF-A0A4Y2REX6-F1
#
_cell.length_a   1.000
_cell.length_b   1.000
_cell.length_c   1.000
_cell.angle_alpha   90.00
_cell.angle_beta   90.00
_cell.angle_gamma   90.00
#
_symmetry.space_group_name_H-M   'P 1'
#
loop_
_entity.id
_entity.type
_entity.pdbx_description
1 polymer ?
#
loop_
_entity_poly.entity_id
_entity_poly.type
_entity_poly.pdbx_seq_one_letter_code
_entity_poly.pdbx_strand_id
1 'polypeptide(L)'
;LVQPTLSPARLQLDCSENVDEEAVEQWINEDSTLECCEVLSDDDIVSRVTCGSEETRNFQECPKSDEENLVTHQKLNHGDALVHTEALLNYLKQEDESTPAEKMILRNLRSIIRRRVNEKQKQTSIISFFTKQ
;
A
#
# COMPACT_ATOMS: atom_id res chain seq x y z
N LEU A 1 46.18 8.91 12.03
CA LEU A 1 45.04 9.37 11.20
C LEU A 1 45.26 8.84 9.79
N VAL A 2 44.62 7.72 9.45
CA VAL A 2 44.68 7.12 8.11
C VAL A 2 43.48 7.68 7.35
N GLN A 3 43.71 8.45 6.30
CA GLN A 3 42.61 8.86 5.42
C GLN A 3 42.14 7.63 4.64
N PRO A 4 40.83 7.40 4.51
CA PRO A 4 40.33 6.30 3.70
C PRO A 4 40.56 6.65 2.22
N THR A 5 41.57 6.04 1.61
CA THR A 5 41.74 6.08 0.16
C THR A 5 40.62 5.25 -0.46
N LEU A 6 39.59 5.91 -1.00
CA LEU A 6 38.54 5.25 -1.79
C LEU A 6 39.19 4.58 -3.01
N SER A 7 38.87 3.32 -3.25
CA SER A 7 39.43 2.58 -4.38
C SER A 7 38.94 3.17 -5.71
N PRO A 8 39.76 3.18 -6.78
CA PRO A 8 39.39 3.74 -8.08
C PRO A 8 38.11 3.12 -8.68
N ALA A 9 37.81 1.88 -8.32
CA ALA A 9 36.63 1.14 -8.77
C ALA A 9 35.30 1.75 -8.28
N ARG A 10 35.29 2.60 -7.24
CA ARG A 10 34.07 3.26 -6.77
C ARG A 10 33.74 4.55 -7.54
N LEU A 11 34.61 4.99 -8.45
CA LEU A 11 34.41 6.20 -9.24
C LEU A 11 33.75 5.94 -10.60
N GLN A 12 33.68 4.69 -11.06
CA GLN A 12 32.98 4.32 -12.30
C GLN A 12 31.65 3.67 -11.96
N LEU A 13 30.65 4.49 -11.62
CA LEU A 13 29.26 4.07 -11.61
C LEU A 13 28.71 4.28 -13.03
N ASP A 14 29.06 3.36 -13.94
CA ASP A 14 28.74 3.43 -15.38
C ASP A 14 27.24 3.35 -15.71
N CYS A 15 26.38 3.31 -14.68
CA CYS A 15 24.92 3.18 -14.77
C CYS A 15 24.16 4.30 -14.05
N SER A 16 24.82 5.33 -13.50
CA SER A 16 24.11 6.48 -12.92
C SER A 16 23.97 7.58 -13.96
N GLU A 17 22.72 7.95 -14.25
CA GLU A 17 22.42 9.17 -14.98
C GLU A 17 22.87 10.38 -14.16
N ASN A 18 23.57 11.31 -14.82
CA ASN A 18 24.00 12.54 -14.19
C ASN A 18 22.78 13.45 -14.01
N VAL A 19 22.41 13.73 -12.76
CA VAL A 19 21.32 14.66 -12.45
C VAL A 19 21.90 16.07 -12.41
N ASP A 20 21.51 16.91 -13.36
CA ASP A 20 21.86 18.33 -13.38
C ASP A 20 20.84 19.17 -12.60
N GLU A 21 21.14 20.46 -12.44
CA GLU A 21 20.30 21.40 -11.69
C GLU A 21 18.89 21.51 -12.31
N GLU A 22 18.80 21.47 -13.64
CA GLU A 22 17.52 21.51 -14.36
C GLU A 22 16.67 20.27 -14.07
N ALA A 23 17.27 19.08 -14.04
CA ALA A 23 16.59 17.84 -13.70
C ALA A 23 16.04 17.86 -12.25
N VAL A 24 16.77 18.47 -11.32
CA VAL A 24 16.29 18.67 -9.94
C VAL A 24 15.14 19.67 -9.88
N GLU A 25 15.25 20.79 -10.60
CA GLU A 25 14.17 21.78 -10.70
C GLU A 25 12.90 21.18 -11.31
N GLN A 26 13.03 20.37 -12.36
CA GLN A 26 11.91 19.67 -12.98
C GLN A 26 11.24 18.70 -12.00
N TRP A 27 12.02 17.90 -11.26
CA TRP A 27 11.49 16.98 -10.25
C TRP A 27 10.74 17.70 -9.12
N ILE A 28 11.26 18.83 -8.65
CA ILE A 28 10.62 19.60 -7.57
C ILE A 28 9.32 20.26 -8.04
N ASN A 29 9.24 20.62 -9.33
CA ASN A 29 8.11 21.35 -9.89
C ASN A 29 7.17 20.49 -10.75
N GLU A 30 7.36 19.17 -10.81
CA GLU A 30 6.54 18.26 -11.63
C GLU A 30 5.04 18.41 -11.29
N ASP A 31 4.74 18.37 -9.99
CA ASP A 31 3.39 18.52 -9.47
C ASP A 31 2.83 19.95 -9.61
N SER A 32 3.67 20.97 -9.76
CA SER A 32 3.25 22.37 -9.89
C SER A 32 2.44 22.63 -11.17
N THR A 33 2.54 21.74 -12.16
CA THR A 33 1.78 21.84 -13.42
C THR A 33 0.42 21.13 -13.36
N LEU A 34 0.16 20.35 -12.30
CA LEU A 34 -1.07 19.60 -12.14
C LEU A 34 -2.18 20.48 -11.54
N GLU A 35 -3.34 20.51 -12.19
CA GLU A 35 -4.49 21.31 -11.75
C GLU A 35 -5.05 20.89 -10.36
N CYS A 36 -4.71 19.69 -9.89
CA CYS A 36 -5.11 19.18 -8.57
C CYS A 36 -4.10 19.44 -7.45
N CYS A 37 -2.94 20.02 -7.76
CA CYS A 37 -1.88 20.31 -6.80
C CYS A 37 -1.85 21.80 -6.49
N GLU A 38 -1.78 22.14 -5.20
CA GLU A 38 -1.60 23.52 -4.75
C GLU A 38 -0.26 23.66 -4.04
N VAL A 39 0.43 24.77 -4.30
CA VAL A 39 1.67 25.11 -3.59
C VAL A 39 1.28 25.82 -2.30
N LEU A 40 1.64 25.24 -1.16
CA LEU A 40 1.36 25.78 0.17
C LEU A 40 2.61 26.37 0.81
N SER A 41 2.43 27.44 1.59
CA SER A 41 3.50 27.93 2.47
C SER A 41 3.63 27.06 3.72
N ASP A 42 4.77 27.13 4.40
CA ASP A 42 5.01 26.41 5.65
C ASP A 42 3.92 26.74 6.70
N ASP A 43 3.50 28.01 6.77
CA ASP A 43 2.43 28.45 7.69
C ASP A 43 1.07 27.85 7.31
N ASP A 44 0.76 27.73 6.01
CA ASP A 44 -0.48 27.10 5.52
C ASP A 44 -0.49 25.59 5.83
N ILE A 45 0.65 24.92 5.68
CA ILE A 45 0.81 23.50 6.03
C ILE A 45 0.61 23.30 7.53
N VAL A 46 1.30 24.10 8.36
CA VAL A 46 1.18 24.04 9.82
C VAL A 46 -0.25 24.33 10.26
N SER A 47 -0.91 25.32 9.63
CA SER A 47 -2.31 25.65 9.89
C SER A 47 -3.23 24.47 9.60
N ARG A 48 -3.09 23.81 8.44
CA ARG A 48 -3.92 22.63 8.07
C ARG A 48 -3.67 21.41 8.96
N VAL A 49 -2.43 21.18 9.34
CA VAL A 49 -2.06 20.07 10.24
C VAL A 49 -2.54 20.32 11.67
N THR A 50 -2.54 21.58 12.12
CA THR A 50 -2.93 21.95 13.48
C THR A 50 -4.44 22.18 13.61
N CYS A 51 -5.11 22.60 12.53
CA CYS A 51 -6.57 22.78 12.45
C CYS A 51 -7.26 21.46 12.07
N GLY A 52 -7.09 20.44 12.90
CA GLY A 52 -7.92 19.25 12.81
C GLY A 52 -9.36 19.60 13.23
N SER A 53 -10.25 19.88 12.26
CA SER A 53 -11.67 19.45 12.23
C SER A 53 -12.66 20.34 11.43
N GLU A 54 -12.32 21.48 10.84
CA GLU A 54 -13.36 22.38 10.24
C GLU A 54 -13.21 22.82 8.77
N GLU A 55 -12.39 22.15 7.94
CA GLU A 55 -12.44 22.34 6.47
C GLU A 55 -12.75 21.04 5.73
N THR A 56 -14.01 20.63 5.82
CA THR A 56 -14.65 19.92 4.70
C THR A 56 -14.87 20.93 3.56
N ARG A 57 -14.26 20.71 2.38
CA ARG A 57 -14.21 21.57 1.15
C ARG A 57 -12.89 22.35 1.10
N ASN A 58 -11.90 22.08 0.24
CA ASN A 58 -11.94 21.77 -1.18
C ASN A 58 -10.72 20.93 -1.57
N PHE A 59 -10.84 19.62 -1.62
CA PHE A 59 -10.14 18.91 -2.69
C PHE A 59 -11.06 19.11 -3.89
N GLN A 60 -10.61 19.83 -4.91
CA GLN A 60 -11.26 19.77 -6.20
C GLN A 60 -11.32 18.28 -6.53
N GLU A 61 -12.54 17.73 -6.52
CA GLU A 61 -12.81 16.36 -6.87
C GLU A 61 -12.13 16.16 -8.22
N CYS A 62 -11.08 15.34 -8.23
CA CYS A 62 -10.39 14.91 -9.43
C CYS A 62 -11.46 14.65 -10.49
N PRO A 63 -11.43 15.31 -11.67
CA PRO A 63 -12.46 15.07 -12.67
C PRO A 63 -12.48 13.57 -12.88
N LYS A 64 -13.66 12.97 -12.68
CA LYS A 64 -13.88 11.52 -12.80
C LYS A 64 -13.19 11.09 -14.09
N SER A 65 -11.96 10.56 -13.95
CA SER A 65 -11.27 9.82 -14.99
C SER A 65 -12.32 8.83 -15.47
N ASP A 66 -12.59 8.78 -16.78
CA ASP A 66 -13.70 8.04 -17.37
C ASP A 66 -13.82 6.63 -16.78
N GLU A 67 -14.56 6.57 -15.67
CA GLU A 67 -14.69 5.46 -14.76
C GLU A 67 -15.87 4.63 -15.25
N GLU A 68 -15.99 4.47 -16.58
CA GLU A 68 -17.06 3.70 -17.22
C GLU A 68 -16.87 2.18 -17.00
N ASN A 69 -15.96 1.77 -16.09
CA ASN A 69 -15.82 0.38 -15.68
C ASN A 69 -15.22 0.19 -14.28
N LEU A 70 -15.53 1.02 -13.29
CA LEU A 70 -15.06 0.74 -11.92
C LEU A 70 -16.22 0.29 -11.04
N VAL A 71 -16.30 -1.04 -11.01
CA VAL A 71 -16.60 -1.87 -9.84
C VAL A 71 -17.24 -1.09 -8.71
N THR A 72 -18.55 -1.26 -8.55
CA THR A 72 -19.25 -0.91 -7.31
C THR A 72 -18.41 -1.39 -6.13
N HIS A 73 -17.91 -0.47 -5.29
CA HIS A 73 -17.16 -0.79 -4.09
C HIS A 73 -18.08 -1.53 -3.10
N GLN A 74 -18.30 -2.82 -3.34
CA GLN A 74 -19.06 -3.66 -2.46
C GLN A 74 -18.22 -3.83 -1.20
N LYS A 75 -18.74 -3.35 -0.07
CA LYS A 75 -18.11 -3.51 1.24
C LYS A 75 -18.16 -5.00 1.62
N LEU A 76 -17.15 -5.76 1.21
CA LEU A 76 -16.98 -7.15 1.60
C LEU A 76 -16.59 -7.21 3.07
N ASN A 77 -17.33 -7.99 3.85
CA ASN A 77 -16.97 -8.24 5.24
C ASN A 77 -15.77 -9.20 5.30
N HIS A 78 -15.07 -9.25 6.45
CA HIS A 78 -13.86 -10.05 6.59
C HIS A 78 -14.11 -11.56 6.42
N GLY A 79 -15.28 -12.05 6.81
CA GLY A 79 -15.70 -13.43 6.62
C GLY A 79 -15.92 -13.77 5.14
N ASP A 80 -16.64 -12.93 4.41
CA ASP A 80 -16.90 -13.10 2.98
C ASP A 80 -15.59 -13.10 2.19
N ALA A 81 -14.68 -12.16 2.51
CA ALA A 81 -13.36 -12.11 1.89
C ALA A 81 -12.55 -13.40 2.11
N LEU A 82 -12.64 -14.01 3.30
CA LEU A 82 -11.97 -15.28 3.60
C LEU A 82 -12.57 -16.45 2.82
N VAL A 83 -13.90 -16.48 2.64
CA VAL A 83 -14.58 -17.50 1.82
C VAL A 83 -14.13 -17.40 0.37
N HIS A 84 -14.13 -16.20 -0.21
CA HIS A 84 -13.66 -15.97 -1.58
C HIS A 84 -12.18 -16.35 -1.75
N THR A 85 -11.34 -16.03 -0.76
CA THR A 85 -9.93 -16.41 -0.78
C THR A 85 -9.73 -17.92 -0.75
N GLU A 86 -10.48 -18.65 0.09
CA GLU A 86 -10.36 -20.12 0.16
C GLU A 86 -10.85 -20.78 -1.14
N ALA A 87 -11.90 -20.24 -1.77
CA ALA A 87 -12.37 -20.67 -3.07
C ALA A 87 -11.31 -20.48 -4.18
N LEU A 88 -10.68 -19.30 -4.23
CA LEU A 88 -9.58 -19.01 -5.15
C LEU A 88 -8.40 -19.97 -4.95
N LEU A 89 -7.97 -20.18 -3.71
CA LEU A 89 -6.88 -21.11 -3.40
C LEU A 89 -7.21 -22.56 -3.77
N ASN A 90 -8.49 -22.97 -3.71
CA ASN A 90 -8.91 -24.29 -4.18
C ASN A 90 -8.86 -24.39 -5.69
N TYR A 91 -9.35 -23.37 -6.41
CA TYR A 91 -9.30 -23.31 -7.87
C TYR A 91 -7.86 -23.46 -8.38
N LEU A 92 -6.95 -22.59 -7.91
CA LEU A 92 -5.55 -22.61 -8.32
C LEU A 92 -4.85 -23.92 -7.97
N LYS A 93 -5.22 -24.55 -6.85
CA LYS A 93 -4.60 -25.82 -6.43
C LYS A 93 -5.09 -27.01 -7.27
N GLN A 94 -6.32 -26.96 -7.78
CA GLN A 94 -6.93 -28.01 -8.61
C GLN A 94 -6.50 -27.93 -10.07
N GLU A 95 -5.91 -26.83 -10.50
CA GLU A 95 -5.36 -26.69 -11.83
C GLU A 95 -4.32 -27.79 -12.12
N ASP A 96 -4.58 -28.56 -13.18
CA ASP A 96 -3.76 -29.72 -13.55
C ASP A 96 -2.37 -29.28 -14.04
N GLU A 97 -2.28 -28.08 -14.62
CA GLU A 97 -1.04 -27.47 -15.10
C GLU A 97 -0.15 -26.93 -13.97
N SER A 98 -0.68 -26.78 -12.75
CA SER A 98 0.10 -26.28 -11.60
C SER A 98 1.20 -27.25 -11.20
N THR A 99 2.42 -26.74 -11.20
CA THR A 99 3.64 -27.43 -10.77
C THR A 99 3.60 -27.81 -9.29
N PRO A 100 4.41 -28.80 -8.85
CA PRO A 100 4.51 -29.15 -7.44
C PRO A 100 4.94 -27.97 -6.54
N ALA A 101 5.79 -27.08 -7.05
CA ALA A 101 6.27 -25.91 -6.33
C ALA A 101 5.14 -24.91 -6.08
N GLU A 102 4.33 -24.60 -7.08
CA GLU A 102 3.14 -23.74 -6.94
C GLU A 102 2.15 -24.33 -5.93
N LYS A 103 1.90 -25.64 -6.00
CA LYS A 103 1.04 -26.35 -5.02
C LYS A 103 1.60 -26.29 -3.60
N MET A 104 2.92 -26.18 -3.41
CA MET A 104 3.52 -25.95 -2.09
C MET A 104 3.36 -24.50 -1.62
N ILE A 105 3.55 -23.53 -2.52
CA ILE A 105 3.36 -22.11 -2.22
C ILE A 105 1.91 -21.84 -1.81
N LEU A 106 0.92 -22.37 -2.54
CA LEU A 106 -0.50 -22.25 -2.22
C LEU A 106 -0.83 -22.87 -0.84
N ARG A 107 -0.25 -24.02 -0.51
CA ARG A 107 -0.39 -24.62 0.84
C ARG A 107 0.21 -23.74 1.92
N ASN A 108 1.37 -23.14 1.69
CA ASN A 108 2.02 -22.23 2.63
C ASN A 108 1.19 -20.97 2.85
N LEU A 109 0.70 -20.34 1.77
CA LEU A 109 -0.18 -19.17 1.83
C LEU A 109 -1.45 -19.47 2.65
N ARG A 110 -2.11 -20.60 2.38
CA ARG A 110 -3.27 -21.07 3.16
C ARG A 110 -2.93 -21.20 4.65
N SER A 111 -1.76 -21.74 4.99
CA SER A 111 -1.30 -21.87 6.38
C SER A 111 -1.10 -20.50 7.04
N ILE A 112 -0.45 -19.56 6.35
CA ILE A 112 -0.22 -18.20 6.85
C ILE A 112 -1.54 -17.47 7.10
N ILE A 113 -2.49 -17.57 6.15
CA ILE A 113 -3.82 -16.94 6.29
C ILE A 113 -4.54 -17.51 7.50
N ARG A 114 -4.64 -18.84 7.62
CA ARG A 114 -5.29 -19.48 8.78
C ARG A 114 -4.63 -19.10 10.10
N ARG A 115 -3.30 -19.04 10.14
CA ARG A 115 -2.56 -18.61 11.33
C ARG A 115 -2.95 -17.18 11.72
N ARG A 116 -2.98 -16.24 10.78
CA ARG A 116 -3.36 -14.84 11.02
C ARG A 116 -4.82 -14.70 11.47
N VAL A 117 -5.73 -15.46 10.87
CA VAL A 117 -7.14 -15.50 11.30
C VAL A 117 -7.23 -15.98 12.75
N ASN A 118 -6.56 -17.08 13.07
CA ASN A 118 -6.55 -17.64 14.43
C ASN A 118 -5.89 -16.69 15.44
N GLU A 119 -4.84 -15.97 15.06
CA GLU A 119 -4.19 -14.96 15.90
C GLU A 119 -5.14 -13.80 16.23
N LYS A 120 -5.88 -13.30 15.24
CA LYS A 120 -6.90 -12.25 15.43
C LYS A 120 -8.12 -12.77 16.20
N GLN A 121 -8.41 -14.07 16.10
CA GLN A 121 -9.51 -14.72 16.81
C GLN A 121 -9.16 -15.10 18.26
N LYS A 122 -7.94 -14.83 18.76
CA LYS A 122 -7.51 -15.31 20.07
C LYS A 122 -8.43 -14.83 21.21
N GLN A 123 -9.02 -15.87 21.84
CA GLN A 123 -9.77 -15.98 23.08
C GLN A 123 -10.62 -14.76 23.45
N THR A 124 -11.91 -14.84 23.12
CA THR A 124 -12.93 -14.12 23.89
C THR A 124 -12.67 -14.44 25.35
N SER A 125 -12.37 -13.42 26.16
CA SER A 125 -12.10 -13.60 27.59
C SER A 125 -13.20 -14.46 28.18
N ILE A 126 -12.89 -15.47 28.99
CA ILE A 126 -13.90 -16.33 29.60
C ILE A 126 -14.97 -15.49 30.33
N ILE A 127 -14.56 -14.33 30.84
CA ILE A 127 -15.40 -13.34 31.51
C ILE A 127 -16.49 -12.80 30.57
N SER A 128 -16.22 -12.66 29.27
CA SER A 128 -17.19 -12.18 28.27
C SER A 128 -18.39 -13.11 28.06
N PHE A 129 -18.27 -14.41 28.42
CA PHE A 129 -19.41 -15.34 28.43
C PHE A 129 -20.34 -15.10 29.62
N PHE A 130 -19.83 -14.53 30.71
CA PHE A 130 -20.60 -14.26 31.92
C PHE A 130 -21.19 -12.83 31.97
N THR A 131 -20.77 -11.93 31.08
CA THR A 131 -21.25 -10.54 31.03
C THR A 131 -22.30 -10.27 29.96
N LYS A 132 -22.68 -11.25 29.13
CA LYS A 132 -23.83 -11.13 28.23
C LYS A 132 -25.11 -11.41 29.03
N GLN A 133 -25.77 -10.35 29.46
CA GLN A 133 -27.11 -10.39 30.07
C GLN A 133 -28.20 -10.40 28.99
#